data_AF-A0A926LWL2-F1
#
_entry.id   AF-A0A926LWL2-F1
#
_cell.length_a   1.000
_cell.length_b   1.000
_cell.length_c   1.000
_cell.angle_alpha   90.00
_cell.angle_beta   90.00
_cell.angle_gamma   90.00
#
_symmetry.space_group_name_H-M   'P 1'
#
loop_
_entity.id
_entity.type
_entity.pdbx_description
1 polymer ?
#
loop_
_entity_poly.entity_id
_entity_poly.type
_entity_poly.pdbx_seq_one_letter_code
_entity_poly.pdbx_strand_id
1 'polypeptide(L)'
;TTIGPKWKPGFTKAIKYWVPSIAASAITIYKGKEFKEWNGNALITSLKDKSLRKLIFNDLSNLNEEVIFKNKIGRIRDIQVHPVDGKIYFLTGDNLWLMENK
;
A
#
# COMPACT_ATOMS: atom_id res chain seq x y z
N THR A 1 -14.69 -17.81 19.65
CA THR A 1 -13.27 -17.44 19.78
C THR A 1 -13.18 -16.08 20.43
N THR A 2 -12.57 -15.96 21.60
CA THR A 2 -12.42 -14.67 22.29
C THR A 2 -11.36 -13.86 21.55
N ILE A 3 -11.79 -12.82 20.83
CA ILE A 3 -10.86 -11.88 20.19
C ILE A 3 -10.24 -11.03 21.30
N GLY A 4 -8.91 -10.91 21.31
CA GLY A 4 -8.18 -10.10 22.30
C GLY A 4 -8.57 -8.61 22.24
N PRO A 5 -8.12 -7.80 23.21
CA PRO A 5 -8.47 -6.38 23.25
C PRO A 5 -7.99 -5.67 21.97
N LYS A 6 -8.78 -4.68 21.51
CA LYS A 6 -8.48 -3.89 20.29
C LYS A 6 -7.09 -3.23 20.34
N TRP A 7 -6.54 -3.02 21.53
CA TRP A 7 -5.27 -2.36 21.75
C TRP A 7 -4.63 -2.82 23.08
N LYS A 8 -3.30 -2.84 23.13
CA LYS A 8 -2.52 -3.19 24.32
C LYS A 8 -1.86 -1.92 24.89
N PRO A 9 -2.03 -1.61 26.19
CA PRO A 9 -1.30 -0.54 26.85
C PRO A 9 0.20 -0.59 26.59
N GLY A 10 0.80 0.56 26.29
CA GLY A 10 2.22 0.70 25.93
C GLY A 10 2.54 0.65 24.42
N PHE A 11 1.55 0.39 23.55
CA PHE A 11 1.73 0.43 22.09
C PHE A 11 1.11 1.69 21.49
N THR A 12 1.67 2.24 20.43
CA THR A 12 1.01 3.32 19.68
C THR A 12 -0.25 2.76 19.00
N LYS A 13 -1.35 3.53 19.04
CA LYS A 13 -2.59 3.14 18.33
C LYS A 13 -2.34 3.13 16.82
N ALA A 14 -2.94 2.17 16.12
CA ALA A 14 -2.87 2.13 14.66
C ALA A 14 -3.57 3.36 14.07
N ILE A 15 -2.89 4.04 13.14
CA ILE A 15 -3.46 5.15 12.37
C ILE A 15 -4.48 4.67 11.32
N LYS A 16 -4.34 3.43 10.87
CA LYS A 16 -5.24 2.79 9.91
C LYS A 16 -5.30 1.29 10.18
N TYR A 17 -6.49 0.72 10.05
CA TYR A 17 -6.72 -0.73 10.03
C TYR A 17 -7.86 -1.04 9.05
N TRP A 18 -7.87 -2.26 8.51
CA TRP A 18 -8.93 -2.71 7.60
C TRP A 18 -9.71 -3.86 8.22
N VAL A 19 -11.03 -3.70 8.26
CA VAL A 19 -11.99 -4.75 8.62
C VAL A 19 -13.04 -4.80 7.51
N PRO A 20 -13.17 -5.92 6.77
CA PRO A 20 -12.39 -7.15 6.87
C PRO A 20 -10.90 -6.95 6.47
N SER A 21 -10.04 -7.88 6.92
CA SER A 21 -8.61 -7.83 6.58
C SER A 21 -8.38 -7.93 5.06
N ILE A 22 -7.57 -7.01 4.53
CA ILE A 22 -7.10 -7.01 3.14
C ILE A 22 -5.89 -7.94 2.93
N ALA A 23 -5.32 -8.48 4.01
CA ALA A 23 -4.00 -9.09 4.05
C ALA A 23 -2.93 -8.18 3.42
N ALA A 24 -2.70 -7.04 4.07
CA ALA A 24 -1.68 -6.07 3.68
C ALA A 24 -0.31 -6.77 3.62
N SER A 25 0.48 -6.40 2.61
CA SER A 25 1.84 -6.95 2.40
C SER A 25 2.86 -5.81 2.49
N ALA A 26 3.60 -5.51 1.43
CA ALA A 26 4.57 -4.43 1.42
C ALA A 26 3.91 -3.04 1.40
N ILE A 27 4.58 -2.10 2.06
CA ILE A 27 4.27 -0.68 2.07
C ILE A 27 5.54 0.07 1.67
N THR A 28 5.42 1.06 0.81
CA THR A 28 6.50 2.00 0.50
C THR A 28 6.00 3.44 0.48
N ILE A 29 6.83 4.40 0.85
CA ILE A 29 6.56 5.81 0.60
C ILE A 29 7.05 6.14 -0.79
N TYR A 30 6.16 6.59 -1.67
CA TYR A 30 6.54 6.90 -3.03
C TYR A 30 7.47 8.11 -3.08
N LYS A 31 8.59 7.95 -3.77
CA LYS A 31 9.53 9.02 -4.10
C LYS A 31 10.06 8.79 -5.51
N GLY A 32 9.63 9.60 -6.49
CA GLY A 32 9.93 9.35 -7.89
C GLY A 32 9.46 10.46 -8.85
N LYS A 33 9.91 10.36 -10.11
CA LYS A 33 9.60 11.33 -11.17
C LYS A 33 8.42 10.90 -12.05
N GLU A 34 8.13 9.61 -12.13
CA GLU A 34 7.07 9.02 -12.93
C GLU A 34 5.67 9.51 -12.48
N PHE A 35 5.36 9.34 -11.19
CA PHE A 35 4.07 9.71 -10.57
C PHE A 35 4.29 10.85 -9.58
N LYS A 36 4.63 12.05 -10.07
CA LYS A 36 5.09 13.16 -9.21
C LYS A 36 4.08 13.54 -8.12
N GLU A 37 2.80 13.46 -8.44
CA GLU A 37 1.69 13.75 -7.54
C GLU A 37 1.50 12.71 -6.43
N TRP A 38 2.24 11.60 -6.48
CA TRP A 38 2.23 10.57 -5.42
C TRP A 38 3.37 10.75 -4.43
N ASN A 39 4.32 11.66 -4.65
CA ASN A 39 5.45 11.87 -3.74
C ASN A 39 4.98 12.13 -2.30
N GLY A 40 5.51 11.35 -1.36
CA GLY A 40 5.15 11.42 0.07
C GLY A 40 3.94 10.58 0.48
N ASN A 41 3.17 10.05 -0.47
CA ASN A 41 2.06 9.14 -0.18
C ASN A 41 2.57 7.71 0.07
N ALA A 42 1.86 6.94 0.90
CA ALA A 42 2.16 5.52 1.09
C ALA A 42 1.42 4.68 0.07
N LEU A 43 2.13 3.77 -0.58
CA LEU A 43 1.59 2.74 -1.45
C LEU A 43 1.56 1.41 -0.71
N ILE A 44 0.38 0.80 -0.59
CA ILE A 44 0.14 -0.43 0.15
C ILE A 44 -0.35 -1.50 -0.80
N THR A 45 0.35 -2.63 -0.77
CA THR A 45 -0.01 -3.83 -1.53
C THR A 45 -0.83 -4.78 -0.67
N SER A 46 -1.64 -5.61 -1.32
CA SER A 46 -2.48 -6.59 -0.62
C SER A 46 -2.55 -7.95 -1.30
N LEU A 47 -2.60 -8.98 -0.47
CA LEU A 47 -2.63 -10.38 -0.89
C LEU A 47 -4.06 -10.89 -1.07
N LYS A 48 -4.93 -10.64 -0.10
CA LYS A 48 -6.32 -11.15 -0.13
C LYS A 48 -7.19 -10.25 -0.99
N ASP A 49 -7.05 -8.94 -0.80
CA ASP A 49 -7.84 -7.96 -1.54
C ASP A 49 -7.34 -7.72 -2.97
N LYS A 50 -6.11 -8.13 -3.30
CA LYS A 50 -5.51 -8.07 -4.65
C LYS A 50 -5.52 -6.65 -5.24
N SER A 51 -5.18 -5.67 -4.41
CA SER A 51 -5.20 -4.25 -4.73
C SER A 51 -3.90 -3.53 -4.39
N LEU A 52 -3.65 -2.45 -5.13
CA LEU A 52 -2.75 -1.37 -4.76
C LEU A 52 -3.59 -0.21 -4.22
N ARG A 53 -3.25 0.27 -3.03
CA ARG A 53 -3.92 1.38 -2.35
C ARG A 53 -2.91 2.49 -2.07
N LYS A 54 -3.33 3.74 -2.19
CA LYS A 54 -2.54 4.93 -1.90
C LYS A 54 -3.14 5.62 -0.68
N LEU A 55 -2.37 5.75 0.40
CA LEU A 55 -2.73 6.57 1.56
C LEU A 55 -2.09 7.94 1.42
N ILE A 56 -2.92 8.96 1.55
CA ILE A 56 -2.54 10.37 1.45
C ILE A 56 -2.54 10.94 2.86
N PHE A 57 -1.37 11.37 3.31
CA PHE A 57 -1.17 11.95 4.64
C PHE A 57 -1.34 13.46 4.55
N ASN A 58 -2.50 13.98 4.91
CA ASN A 58 -2.68 15.43 5.10
C ASN A 58 -2.24 15.81 6.51
N ASP A 59 -2.68 15.03 7.50
CA ASP A 59 -2.24 15.05 8.88
C ASP A 59 -2.38 13.62 9.47
N LEU A 60 -1.79 13.36 10.65
CA LEU A 60 -1.84 12.03 11.28
C LEU A 60 -3.26 11.62 11.76
N SER A 61 -4.20 12.55 11.83
CA SER A 61 -5.59 12.34 12.24
C SER A 61 -6.57 12.17 11.07
N ASN A 62 -6.20 12.59 9.86
CA ASN A 62 -7.05 12.62 8.68
C ASN A 62 -6.34 11.99 7.47
N LEU A 63 -6.49 10.67 7.40
CA LEU A 63 -5.93 9.81 6.37
C LEU A 63 -6.95 9.59 5.25
N ASN A 64 -6.63 10.05 4.05
CA ASN A 64 -7.39 9.71 2.85
C ASN A 64 -6.81 8.45 2.21
N GLU A 65 -7.69 7.62 1.64
CA GLU A 65 -7.32 6.38 0.95
C GLU A 65 -7.92 6.34 -0.45
N GLU A 66 -7.09 6.02 -1.43
CA GLU A 66 -7.50 5.78 -2.80
C GLU A 66 -7.13 4.36 -3.21
N VAL A 67 -8.06 3.63 -3.84
CA VAL A 67 -7.76 2.31 -4.43
C VAL A 67 -7.34 2.54 -5.88
N ILE A 68 -6.04 2.46 -6.15
CA ILE A 68 -5.47 2.71 -7.48
C ILE A 68 -5.93 1.64 -8.47
N PHE A 69 -5.86 0.37 -8.05
CA PHE A 69 -6.47 -0.72 -8.80
C PHE A 69 -6.77 -1.92 -7.89
N LYS A 70 -7.66 -2.79 -8.36
CA LYS A 70 -8.03 -4.05 -7.72
C LYS A 70 -8.21 -5.15 -8.75
N ASN A 71 -7.85 -6.38 -8.40
CA ASN A 71 -8.00 -7.59 -9.23
C ASN A 71 -7.34 -7.52 -10.63
N LYS A 72 -6.28 -6.72 -10.80
CA LYS A 72 -5.58 -6.60 -12.10
C LYS A 72 -4.40 -7.55 -12.27
N ILE A 73 -3.53 -7.65 -11.27
CA ILE A 73 -2.27 -8.42 -11.34
C ILE A 73 -2.20 -9.57 -10.32
N GLY A 74 -3.31 -9.87 -9.66
CA GLY A 74 -3.39 -10.94 -8.65
C GLY A 74 -2.92 -10.50 -7.25
N ARG A 75 -2.33 -11.43 -6.52
CA ARG A 75 -1.86 -11.23 -5.13
C ARG A 75 -0.52 -10.50 -5.17
N ILE A 76 -0.42 -9.35 -4.53
CA ILE A 76 0.80 -8.52 -4.59
C ILE A 76 1.58 -8.71 -3.29
N ARG A 77 2.79 -9.25 -3.39
CA ARG A 77 3.66 -9.55 -2.26
C ARG A 77 4.57 -8.37 -1.95
N ASP A 78 5.19 -7.78 -2.96
CA ASP A 78 6.16 -6.70 -2.78
C ASP A 78 5.97 -5.59 -3.82
N ILE A 79 6.48 -4.41 -3.48
CA ILE A 79 6.50 -3.21 -4.32
C ILE A 79 7.85 -2.52 -4.17
N GLN A 80 8.47 -2.16 -5.30
CA GLN A 80 9.69 -1.37 -5.34
C GLN A 80 9.52 -0.18 -6.26
N VAL A 81 10.01 0.99 -5.85
CA VAL A 81 10.06 2.19 -6.68
C VAL A 81 11.47 2.33 -7.21
N HIS A 82 11.62 2.38 -8.52
CA HIS A 82 12.94 2.53 -9.12
C HIS A 82 13.50 3.93 -8.80
N PRO A 83 14.76 4.02 -8.31
CA PRO A 83 15.26 5.22 -7.64
C PRO A 83 15.49 6.42 -8.57
N VAL A 84 15.60 6.20 -9.89
CA VAL A 84 15.98 7.25 -10.85
C VAL A 84 14.78 7.84 -11.58
N ASP A 85 13.93 6.98 -12.15
CA ASP A 85 12.76 7.37 -12.94
C ASP A 85 11.47 7.38 -12.10
N GLY A 86 11.39 6.62 -11.00
CA GLY A 86 10.19 6.49 -10.19
C GLY A 86 9.17 5.50 -10.72
N LYS A 87 9.53 4.65 -11.69
CA LYS A 87 8.67 3.54 -12.13
C LYS A 87 8.45 2.55 -11.01
N ILE A 88 7.29 1.88 -11.02
CA ILE A 88 6.90 1.00 -9.92
C ILE A 88 6.94 -0.44 -10.40
N TYR A 89 7.61 -1.29 -9.65
CA TYR A 89 7.70 -2.72 -9.87
C TYR A 89 6.91 -3.47 -8.80
N PHE A 90 6.14 -4.48 -9.19
CA PHE A 90 5.40 -5.33 -8.27
C PHE A 90 5.85 -6.78 -8.39
N LEU A 91 6.12 -7.41 -7.25
CA LEU A 91 6.27 -8.85 -7.18
C LEU A 91 4.91 -9.48 -6.87
N THR A 92 4.41 -10.26 -7.81
CA THR A 92 3.25 -11.15 -7.59
C THR A 92 3.75 -12.60 -7.58
N GLY A 93 2.84 -13.59 -7.52
CA GLY A 93 3.22 -15.01 -7.31
C GLY A 93 4.44 -15.45 -8.12
N ASP A 94 4.32 -15.46 -9.44
CA ASP A 94 5.38 -15.90 -10.36
C ASP A 94 5.77 -14.81 -11.39
N ASN A 95 5.32 -13.57 -11.18
CA ASN A 95 5.48 -12.49 -12.17
C ASN A 95 6.03 -11.21 -11.55
N LEU A 96 6.86 -10.51 -12.33
CA LEU A 96 7.28 -9.14 -12.08
C LEU A 96 6.50 -8.21 -12.99
N TRP A 97 5.78 -7.26 -12.42
CA TRP A 97 4.97 -6.29 -13.16
C TRP A 97 5.60 -4.91 -13.10
N LEU A 98 5.55 -4.19 -14.23
CA LEU A 98 5.96 -2.78 -14.33
C LEU A 98 4.71 -1.89 -14.42
N MET A 99 4.72 -0.79 -13.69
CA MET A 99 3.77 0.31 -13.81
C MET A 99 4.50 1.62 -14.09
N GLU A 100 4.10 2.24 -15.20
CA GLU A 100 4.60 3.50 -15.74
C GLU A 100 3.44 4.29 -16.36
N ASN A 101 3.60 5.59 -16.50
CA ASN A 101 2.69 6.43 -17.27
C ASN A 101 2.88 6.16 -18.77
N LYS A 102 1.79 6.30 -19.53
CA LYS A 102 1.83 6.24 -20.99
C LYS A 102 2.16 7.60 -21.58
#